data_AF-A0A5P2FZ26-F1
#
_entry.id   AF-A0A5P2FZ26-F1
#
_cell.length_a   1.000
_cell.length_b   1.000
_cell.length_c   1.000
_cell.angle_alpha   90.00
_cell.angle_beta   90.00
_cell.angle_gamma   90.00
#
_symmetry.space_group_name_H-M   'P 1'
#
loop_
_entity.id
_entity.type
_entity.pdbx_description
1 polymer ?
#
loop_
_entity_poly.entity_id
_entity_poly.type
_entity_poly.pdbx_seq_one_letter_code
_entity_poly.pdbx_strand_id
1 'polypeptide(L)'
;MKQKRVFLKKGIVVIPDISGFTDFVMSTKLLLGQFIICKLLHSIVRTNNLHFEISEIEGDAVLFYKYGNIPTFVEIISQIKLIHENFKTEIERLSIKLMMDIPLSLKVIVHYGAFSKYRIGRFEKLYGIPIVEAHKMLKYRIPKAPPYALLSDEYLAVYFSTYSNALQYGVYIPDVGYIHYF
;
A
#
# COMPACT_ATOMS: atom_id res chain seq x y z
N MET A 1 33.00 17.04 -1.40
CA MET A 1 32.05 16.46 -0.42
C MET A 1 32.36 14.99 -0.24
N LYS A 2 32.21 14.39 0.97
CA LYS A 2 32.34 12.92 1.12
C LYS A 2 31.05 12.24 0.62
N GLN A 3 31.17 11.43 -0.42
CA GLN A 3 30.07 10.63 -0.95
C GLN A 3 29.70 9.56 0.10
N LYS A 4 28.51 9.64 0.69
CA LYS A 4 28.02 8.59 1.60
C LYS A 4 27.87 7.30 0.80
N ARG A 5 28.46 6.18 1.28
CA ARG A 5 28.25 4.85 0.70
C ARG A 5 26.74 4.56 0.63
N VAL A 6 26.26 4.19 -0.56
CA VAL A 6 24.88 3.72 -0.75
C VAL A 6 24.80 2.31 -0.19
N PHE A 7 24.31 2.19 1.05
CA PHE A 7 24.05 0.89 1.67
C PHE A 7 22.67 0.39 1.22
N LEU A 8 22.66 -0.44 0.19
CA LEU A 8 21.50 -1.27 -0.14
C LEU A 8 21.21 -2.22 1.03
N LYS A 9 19.94 -2.28 1.44
CA LYS A 9 19.44 -3.22 2.44
C LYS A 9 18.21 -3.93 1.88
N LYS A 10 18.01 -5.20 2.24
CA LYS A 10 16.75 -5.89 1.95
C LYS A 10 15.66 -5.43 2.92
N GLY A 11 14.47 -5.20 2.39
CA GLY A 11 13.30 -4.75 3.14
C GLY A 11 12.02 -4.95 2.35
N ILE A 12 10.90 -4.80 3.05
CA ILE A 12 9.56 -4.80 2.48
C ILE A 12 9.07 -3.37 2.26
N VAL A 13 8.23 -3.19 1.25
CA VAL A 13 7.52 -1.96 0.88
C VAL A 13 6.03 -2.30 0.84
N VAL A 14 5.18 -1.47 1.43
CA VAL A 14 3.73 -1.65 1.44
C VAL A 14 3.07 -0.32 1.09
N ILE A 15 2.18 -0.31 0.09
CA ILE A 15 1.54 0.92 -0.39
C ILE A 15 0.01 0.74 -0.49
N PRO A 16 -0.75 1.13 0.55
CA PRO A 16 -2.19 1.35 0.44
C PRO A 16 -2.48 2.55 -0.46
N ASP A 17 -3.40 2.37 -1.41
CA ASP A 17 -3.76 3.30 -2.50
C ASP A 17 -5.29 3.44 -2.60
N ILE A 18 -5.80 4.66 -2.39
CA ILE A 18 -7.24 4.93 -2.35
C ILE A 18 -7.82 4.92 -3.77
N SER A 19 -8.44 3.80 -4.13
CA SER A 19 -9.07 3.60 -5.43
C SER A 19 -10.36 4.43 -5.54
N GLY A 20 -10.49 5.16 -6.66
CA GLY A 20 -11.56 6.14 -6.89
C GLY A 20 -11.18 7.60 -6.56
N PHE A 21 -10.01 7.84 -5.95
CA PHE A 21 -9.58 9.18 -5.51
C PHE A 21 -9.64 10.27 -6.57
N THR A 22 -9.15 10.02 -7.79
CA THR A 22 -9.09 11.04 -8.84
C THR A 22 -10.48 11.58 -9.19
N ASP A 23 -11.43 10.67 -9.45
CA ASP A 23 -12.81 11.03 -9.81
C ASP A 23 -13.55 11.65 -8.61
N PHE A 24 -13.28 11.17 -7.40
CA PHE A 24 -13.81 11.73 -6.16
C PHE A 24 -13.34 13.17 -5.90
N VAL A 25 -12.05 13.47 -6.13
CA VAL A 25 -11.50 14.83 -6.01
C VAL A 25 -12.06 15.77 -7.10
N MET A 26 -12.27 15.27 -8.32
CA MET A 26 -12.88 16.05 -9.41
C MET A 26 -14.37 16.34 -9.19
N SER A 27 -15.10 15.45 -8.50
CA SER A 27 -16.55 15.57 -8.26
C SER A 27 -16.93 16.20 -6.91
N THR A 28 -16.02 16.21 -5.93
CA THR A 28 -16.29 16.71 -4.57
C THR A 28 -15.80 18.15 -4.37
N LYS A 29 -16.55 18.96 -3.61
CA LYS A 29 -16.11 20.30 -3.18
C LYS A 29 -14.74 20.22 -2.47
N LEU A 30 -13.74 20.97 -2.95
CA LEU A 30 -12.33 20.87 -2.54
C LEU A 30 -12.09 20.63 -1.03
N LEU A 31 -12.63 21.48 -0.15
CA LEU A 31 -12.42 21.37 1.30
C LEU A 31 -13.08 20.12 1.92
N LEU A 32 -14.20 19.65 1.35
CA LEU A 32 -14.88 18.44 1.78
C LEU A 32 -14.12 17.19 1.32
N GLY A 33 -13.65 17.17 0.08
CA GLY A 33 -12.79 16.11 -0.45
C GLY A 33 -11.49 16.00 0.35
N GLN A 34 -10.81 17.13 0.60
CA GLN A 34 -9.62 17.19 1.43
C GLN A 34 -9.87 16.66 2.86
N PHE A 35 -11.00 17.04 3.48
CA PHE A 35 -11.38 16.55 4.82
C PHE A 35 -11.56 15.03 4.84
N ILE A 36 -12.28 14.47 3.85
CA ILE A 36 -12.55 13.03 3.74
C ILE A 36 -11.26 12.25 3.50
N ILE A 37 -10.45 12.62 2.50
CA ILE A 37 -9.20 11.92 2.19
C ILE A 37 -8.20 12.02 3.36
N CYS A 38 -8.08 13.17 4.02
CA CYS A 38 -7.26 13.32 5.22
C CYS A 38 -7.68 12.33 6.33
N LYS A 39 -8.98 12.13 6.53
CA LYS A 39 -9.50 11.17 7.52
C LYS A 39 -9.20 9.71 7.16
N LEU A 40 -9.33 9.35 5.90
CA LEU A 40 -9.03 8.01 5.39
C LEU A 40 -7.53 7.67 5.43
N LEU A 41 -6.66 8.62 5.05
CA LEU A 41 -5.22 8.48 5.22
C LEU A 41 -4.84 8.34 6.71
N HIS A 42 -5.53 9.06 7.61
CA HIS A 42 -5.33 8.91 9.06
C HIS A 42 -5.78 7.54 9.59
N SER A 43 -6.82 6.89 9.05
CA SER A 43 -7.19 5.53 9.49
C SER A 43 -6.19 4.48 8.99
N ILE A 44 -5.69 4.63 7.76
CA ILE A 44 -4.57 3.82 7.23
C ILE A 44 -3.32 3.97 8.12
N VAL A 45 -2.85 5.21 8.36
CA VAL A 45 -1.63 5.50 9.14
C VAL A 45 -1.71 5.01 10.58
N ARG A 46 -2.89 5.05 11.20
CA ARG A 46 -3.09 4.53 12.57
C ARG A 46 -3.13 3.00 12.65
N THR A 47 -3.29 2.31 11.52
CA THR A 47 -3.42 0.86 11.46
C THR A 47 -2.08 0.20 11.09
N ASN A 48 -1.05 0.45 11.89
CA ASN A 48 0.34 0.06 11.62
C ASN A 48 0.93 -0.79 12.77
N ASN A 49 0.37 -1.98 12.95
CA ASN A 49 0.74 -2.92 14.02
C ASN A 49 2.09 -3.59 13.75
N LEU A 50 2.49 -3.74 12.47
CA LEU A 50 3.80 -4.28 12.09
C LEU A 50 4.95 -3.26 12.20
N HIS A 51 4.66 -2.03 12.65
CA HIS A 51 5.64 -0.96 12.87
C HIS A 51 6.50 -0.65 11.64
N PHE A 52 5.85 -0.44 10.49
CA PHE A 52 6.50 0.10 9.30
C PHE A 52 6.88 1.57 9.50
N GLU A 53 8.02 1.98 8.94
CA GLU A 53 8.36 3.39 8.76
C GLU A 53 7.53 3.96 7.59
N ILE A 54 7.04 5.20 7.71
CA ILE A 54 6.43 5.93 6.59
C ILE A 54 7.56 6.64 5.85
N SER A 55 7.71 6.40 4.54
CA SER A 55 8.57 7.21 3.68
C SER A 55 7.82 8.44 3.20
N GLU A 56 6.55 8.26 2.83
CA GLU A 56 5.80 9.30 2.14
C GLU A 56 4.29 9.11 2.20
N ILE A 57 3.59 10.20 1.92
CA ILE A 57 2.15 10.25 1.68
C ILE A 57 1.96 11.11 0.43
N GLU A 58 1.57 10.50 -0.69
CA GLU A 58 1.45 11.16 -2.00
C GLU A 58 0.01 11.02 -2.50
N GLY A 59 -0.81 12.07 -2.30
CA GLY A 59 -2.21 12.13 -2.76
C GLY A 59 -3.12 11.11 -2.05
N ASP A 60 -3.41 10.02 -2.74
CA ASP A 60 -4.18 8.85 -2.34
C ASP A 60 -3.37 7.75 -1.65
N ALA A 61 -2.03 7.80 -1.73
CA ALA A 61 -1.16 6.69 -1.33
C ALA A 61 -0.33 6.96 -0.06
N VAL A 62 -0.05 5.91 0.72
CA VAL A 62 0.92 5.94 1.85
C VAL A 62 2.04 4.93 1.59
N LEU A 63 3.27 5.39 1.43
CA LEU A 63 4.43 4.51 1.19
C LEU A 63 5.05 4.10 2.53
N PHE A 64 4.68 2.91 3.00
CA PHE A 64 5.29 2.24 4.14
C PHE A 64 6.48 1.35 3.73
N TYR A 65 7.44 1.18 4.62
CA TYR A 65 8.54 0.21 4.43
C TYR A 65 9.12 -0.28 5.76
N LYS A 66 9.89 -1.37 5.72
CA LYS A 66 10.67 -1.87 6.86
C LYS A 66 11.88 -2.67 6.39
N TYR A 67 13.04 -2.40 6.97
CA TYR A 67 14.27 -3.15 6.70
C TYR A 67 14.46 -4.31 7.67
N GLY A 68 15.20 -5.34 7.23
CA GLY A 68 15.53 -6.50 8.08
C GLY A 68 14.41 -7.53 8.11
N ASN A 69 13.85 -7.80 9.29
CA ASN A 69 12.85 -8.85 9.50
C ASN A 69 11.60 -8.60 8.64
N ILE A 70 11.41 -9.49 7.67
CA ILE A 70 10.29 -9.51 6.73
C ILE A 70 9.09 -10.13 7.46
N PRO A 71 7.92 -9.47 7.52
CA PRO A 71 6.72 -10.08 8.08
C PRO A 71 6.18 -11.17 7.14
N THR A 72 5.78 -12.30 7.73
CA THR A 72 5.23 -13.47 7.03
C THR A 72 3.98 -13.14 6.23
N PHE A 73 3.64 -14.00 5.25
CA PHE A 73 2.42 -13.86 4.46
C PHE A 73 1.18 -13.69 5.35
N VAL A 74 1.07 -14.47 6.43
CA VAL A 74 -0.05 -14.38 7.38
C VAL A 74 -0.06 -13.05 8.14
N GLU A 75 1.09 -12.53 8.58
CA GLU A 75 1.18 -11.21 9.21
C GLU A 75 0.80 -10.08 8.25
N ILE A 76 1.27 -10.13 7.00
CA ILE A 76 0.95 -9.13 5.97
C ILE A 76 -0.54 -9.16 5.61
N ILE A 77 -1.11 -10.32 5.32
CA ILE A 77 -2.54 -10.43 5.00
C ILE A 77 -3.41 -10.00 6.20
N SER A 78 -3.04 -10.35 7.44
CA SER A 78 -3.75 -9.89 8.64
C SER A 78 -3.65 -8.37 8.83
N GLN A 79 -2.47 -7.79 8.60
CA GLN A 79 -2.26 -6.34 8.67
C GLN A 79 -3.03 -5.59 7.58
N ILE A 80 -3.08 -6.12 6.36
CA ILE A 80 -3.82 -5.50 5.25
C ILE A 80 -5.33 -5.62 5.48
N LYS A 81 -5.82 -6.77 5.95
CA LYS A 81 -7.22 -6.95 6.36
C LYS A 81 -7.65 -5.90 7.39
N LEU A 82 -6.85 -5.69 8.44
CA LEU A 82 -7.15 -4.68 9.47
C LEU A 82 -7.15 -3.25 8.89
N ILE A 83 -6.28 -2.95 7.92
CA ILE A 83 -6.28 -1.66 7.21
C ILE A 83 -7.59 -1.51 6.40
N HIS A 84 -8.04 -2.54 5.68
CA HIS A 84 -9.31 -2.50 4.94
C HIS A 84 -10.52 -2.35 5.88
N GLU A 85 -10.55 -3.05 7.02
CA GLU A 85 -11.62 -2.96 8.02
C GLU A 85 -11.70 -1.54 8.60
N ASN A 86 -10.58 -0.98 9.09
CA ASN A 86 -10.55 0.39 9.63
C ASN A 86 -10.81 1.47 8.57
N PHE A 87 -10.41 1.23 7.32
CA PHE A 87 -10.75 2.12 6.19
C PHE A 87 -12.27 2.10 5.93
N LYS A 88 -12.88 0.91 5.84
CA LYS A 88 -14.32 0.74 5.61
C LYS A 88 -15.16 1.35 6.73
N THR A 89 -14.79 1.14 7.99
CA THR A 89 -15.48 1.76 9.13
C THR A 89 -15.35 3.29 9.12
N GLU A 90 -14.20 3.85 8.71
CA GLU A 90 -14.05 5.31 8.58
C GLU A 90 -14.85 5.88 7.39
N ILE A 91 -14.98 5.14 6.27
CA ILE A 91 -15.93 5.44 5.18
C ILE A 91 -17.35 5.49 5.71
N GLU A 92 -17.86 4.39 6.31
CA GLU A 92 -19.22 4.29 6.84
C GLU A 92 -19.53 5.43 7.84
N ARG A 93 -18.59 5.69 8.76
CA ARG A 93 -18.71 6.76 9.77
C ARG A 93 -18.66 8.17 9.16
N LEU A 94 -18.02 8.37 8.01
CA LEU A 94 -18.02 9.64 7.27
C LEU A 94 -19.29 9.80 6.45
N SER A 95 -19.71 8.78 5.71
CA SER A 95 -20.93 8.77 4.90
C SER A 95 -22.18 9.10 5.74
N ILE A 96 -22.32 8.44 6.90
CA ILE A 96 -23.40 8.74 7.88
C ILE A 96 -23.31 10.18 8.38
N LYS A 97 -22.11 10.64 8.77
CA LYS A 97 -21.92 12.00 9.32
C LYS A 97 -22.22 13.11 8.29
N LEU A 98 -21.96 12.86 7.02
CA LEU A 98 -22.02 13.84 5.94
C LEU A 98 -23.27 13.71 5.06
N MET A 99 -24.09 12.68 5.30
CA MET A 99 -25.30 12.35 4.52
C MET A 99 -25.01 12.24 3.01
N MET A 100 -23.88 11.62 2.66
CA MET A 100 -23.42 11.40 1.28
C MET A 100 -22.86 9.98 1.13
N ASP A 101 -22.89 9.45 -0.09
CA ASP A 101 -22.06 8.30 -0.43
C ASP A 101 -20.59 8.74 -0.62
N ILE A 102 -19.66 7.83 -0.35
CA ILE A 102 -18.22 8.02 -0.52
C ILE A 102 -17.70 6.79 -1.28
N PRO A 103 -17.75 6.79 -2.62
CA PRO A 103 -17.46 5.62 -3.47
C PRO A 103 -15.95 5.39 -3.64
N LEU A 104 -15.25 5.33 -2.50
CA LEU A 104 -13.81 5.08 -2.41
C LEU A 104 -13.57 3.67 -1.87
N SER A 105 -12.69 2.93 -2.53
CA SER A 105 -12.17 1.66 -2.04
C SER A 105 -10.66 1.78 -1.80
N LEU A 106 -10.05 0.69 -1.35
CA LEU A 106 -8.62 0.63 -1.08
C LEU A 106 -8.05 -0.62 -1.76
N LYS A 107 -6.86 -0.47 -2.32
CA LYS A 107 -5.99 -1.61 -2.66
C LYS A 107 -4.64 -1.45 -1.96
N VAL A 108 -3.88 -2.53 -1.81
CA VAL A 108 -2.55 -2.48 -1.18
C VAL A 108 -1.50 -3.19 -2.02
N ILE A 109 -0.44 -2.48 -2.41
CA ILE A 109 0.74 -3.08 -3.05
C ILE A 109 1.67 -3.62 -1.96
N VAL A 110 2.27 -4.80 -2.18
CA VAL A 110 3.35 -5.35 -1.33
C VAL A 110 4.53 -5.72 -2.23
N HIS A 111 5.70 -5.16 -1.94
CA HIS A 111 6.95 -5.52 -2.61
C HIS A 111 8.03 -5.92 -1.61
N TYR A 112 8.91 -6.83 -2.00
CA TYR A 112 10.17 -7.09 -1.29
C TYR A 112 11.38 -6.87 -2.19
N GLY A 113 12.53 -6.56 -1.61
CA GLY A 113 13.81 -6.57 -2.32
C GLY A 113 14.86 -5.64 -1.72
N ALA A 114 15.91 -5.36 -2.48
CA ALA A 114 17.02 -4.50 -2.05
C ALA A 114 16.80 -3.03 -2.48
N PHE A 115 16.76 -2.12 -1.51
CA PHE A 115 16.71 -0.67 -1.74
C PHE A 115 17.51 0.10 -0.69
N SER A 116 17.75 1.38 -0.94
CA SER A 116 18.54 2.28 -0.10
C SER A 116 17.74 3.51 0.33
N LYS A 117 18.18 4.15 1.42
CA LYS A 117 17.74 5.48 1.85
C LYS A 117 18.74 6.54 1.38
N TYR A 118 18.22 7.67 0.90
CA TYR A 118 19.00 8.89 0.68
C TYR A 118 18.19 10.11 1.14
N ARG A 119 18.81 11.30 1.22
CA ARG A 119 18.19 12.48 1.84
C ARG A 119 18.33 13.73 0.97
N ILE A 120 17.22 14.42 0.74
CA ILE A 120 17.14 15.72 0.06
C ILE A 120 16.64 16.75 1.08
N GLY A 121 17.54 17.62 1.57
CA GLY A 121 17.21 18.63 2.59
C GLY A 121 16.70 17.99 3.90
N ARG A 122 15.40 18.14 4.17
CA ARG A 122 14.72 17.50 5.32
C ARG A 122 14.07 16.15 5.01
N PHE A 123 13.89 15.81 3.73
CA PHE A 123 13.15 14.62 3.30
C PHE A 123 14.09 13.43 3.14
N GLU A 124 13.74 12.30 3.74
CA GLU A 124 14.32 11.00 3.41
C GLU A 124 13.51 10.37 2.28
N LYS A 125 14.18 9.74 1.32
CA LYS A 125 13.59 9.13 0.13
C LYS A 125 14.21 7.74 -0.07
N LEU A 126 13.40 6.81 -0.57
CA LEU A 126 13.86 5.47 -0.94
C LEU A 126 14.36 5.45 -2.38
N TYR A 127 15.35 4.61 -2.68
CA TYR A 127 15.85 4.37 -4.03
C TYR A 127 16.29 2.91 -4.22
N GLY A 128 15.70 2.26 -5.21
CA GLY A 128 15.99 0.88 -5.60
C GLY A 128 14.96 0.35 -6.60
N ILE A 129 15.28 -0.75 -7.25
CA ILE A 129 14.42 -1.44 -8.23
C ILE A 129 13.00 -1.76 -7.64
N PRO A 130 12.87 -2.33 -6.43
CA PRO A 130 11.56 -2.58 -5.79
C PRO A 130 10.69 -1.34 -5.54
N ILE A 131 11.30 -0.15 -5.43
CA ILE A 131 10.56 1.11 -5.27
C ILE A 131 9.89 1.46 -6.59
N VAL A 132 10.65 1.40 -7.69
CA VAL A 132 10.16 1.65 -9.04
C VAL A 132 9.07 0.64 -9.42
N GLU A 133 9.22 -0.62 -9.03
CA GLU A 133 8.25 -1.67 -9.32
C GLU A 133 6.98 -1.56 -8.47
N ALA A 134 7.08 -1.26 -7.17
CA ALA A 134 5.89 -0.94 -6.36
C ALA A 134 5.09 0.23 -6.96
N HIS A 135 5.75 1.29 -7.45
CA HIS A 135 5.07 2.40 -8.16
C HIS A 135 4.57 2.03 -9.58
N LYS A 136 5.11 0.99 -10.24
CA LYS A 136 4.50 0.43 -11.46
C LYS A 136 3.22 -0.36 -11.09
N MET A 137 3.27 -1.19 -10.05
CA MET A 137 2.13 -1.99 -9.56
C MET A 137 0.93 -1.11 -9.17
N LEU A 138 1.15 0.11 -8.66
CA LEU A 138 0.09 1.11 -8.45
C LEU A 138 -0.73 1.44 -9.71
N LYS A 139 -0.15 1.33 -10.92
CA LYS A 139 -0.84 1.62 -12.18
C LYS A 139 -1.78 0.50 -12.62
N TYR A 140 -1.57 -0.73 -12.15
CA TYR A 140 -2.48 -1.84 -12.40
C TYR A 140 -3.72 -1.65 -11.53
N ARG A 141 -4.89 -1.51 -12.17
CA ARG A 141 -6.20 -1.38 -11.52
C ARG A 141 -7.13 -2.43 -12.12
N ILE A 142 -7.71 -3.28 -11.27
CA ILE A 142 -8.70 -4.29 -11.67
C ILE A 142 -10.10 -3.65 -11.60
N PRO A 143 -10.79 -3.40 -12.73
CA PRO A 143 -12.08 -2.71 -12.71
C PRO A 143 -13.13 -3.53 -11.96
N LYS A 144 -13.88 -2.88 -11.05
CA LYS A 144 -14.96 -3.49 -10.24
C LYS A 144 -14.52 -4.63 -9.31
N ALA A 145 -13.23 -4.77 -9.02
CA ALA A 145 -12.77 -5.72 -8.00
C ALA A 145 -13.25 -5.32 -6.58
N PRO A 146 -13.47 -6.29 -5.67
CA PRO A 146 -13.50 -6.02 -4.23
C PRO A 146 -12.11 -5.55 -3.75
N PRO A 147 -11.97 -5.03 -2.52
CA PRO A 147 -10.67 -4.63 -1.97
C PRO A 147 -9.62 -5.74 -2.11
N TYR A 148 -8.40 -5.38 -2.50
CA TYR A 148 -7.37 -6.37 -2.84
C TYR A 148 -5.96 -5.93 -2.47
N ALA A 149 -5.11 -6.92 -2.18
CA ALA A 149 -3.67 -6.76 -2.16
C ALA A 149 -3.07 -7.30 -3.45
N LEU A 150 -2.05 -6.63 -3.99
CA LEU A 150 -1.21 -7.13 -5.08
C LEU A 150 0.22 -7.30 -4.55
N LEU A 151 0.69 -8.55 -4.52
CA LEU A 151 1.96 -8.95 -3.92
C LEU A 151 2.96 -9.36 -5.00
N SER A 152 4.16 -8.79 -4.94
CA SER A 152 5.28 -9.09 -5.85
C SER A 152 5.76 -10.54 -5.72
N ASP A 153 6.21 -11.12 -6.81
CA ASP A 153 6.87 -12.42 -6.86
C ASP A 153 8.09 -12.48 -5.91
N GLU A 154 8.88 -11.40 -5.83
CA GLU A 154 10.01 -11.26 -4.91
C GLU A 154 9.61 -11.45 -3.44
N TYR A 155 8.38 -11.08 -3.07
CA TYR A 155 7.84 -11.26 -1.72
C TYR A 155 7.32 -12.70 -1.52
N LEU A 156 6.60 -13.26 -2.49
CA LEU A 156 6.11 -14.64 -2.38
C LEU A 156 7.26 -15.66 -2.34
N ALA A 157 8.31 -15.46 -3.13
CA ALA A 157 9.50 -16.33 -3.17
C ALA A 157 10.29 -16.37 -1.85
N VAL A 158 9.98 -15.50 -0.86
CA VAL A 158 10.52 -15.59 0.51
C VAL A 158 9.88 -16.72 1.31
N TYR A 159 8.60 -17.03 1.03
CA TYR A 159 7.77 -17.92 1.87
C TYR A 159 7.22 -19.15 1.15
N PHE A 160 7.13 -19.11 -0.18
CA PHE A 160 6.57 -20.18 -1.00
C PHE A 160 7.63 -20.70 -1.98
N SER A 161 8.05 -21.95 -1.80
CA SER A 161 8.89 -22.67 -2.76
C SER A 161 8.14 -23.03 -4.05
N THR A 162 6.81 -23.10 -3.99
CA THR A 162 5.93 -23.36 -5.13
C THR A 162 4.67 -22.50 -5.00
N TYR A 163 4.31 -21.75 -6.05
CA TYR A 163 3.14 -20.86 -6.06
C TYR A 163 1.80 -21.56 -5.84
N SER A 164 1.73 -22.88 -6.06
CA SER A 164 0.55 -23.73 -5.80
C SER A 164 -0.08 -23.51 -4.42
N ASN A 165 0.74 -23.25 -3.40
CA ASN A 165 0.29 -23.12 -2.01
C ASN A 165 -0.29 -21.73 -1.72
N ALA A 166 0.06 -20.71 -2.52
CA ALA A 166 -0.53 -19.37 -2.44
C ALA A 166 -1.85 -19.28 -3.22
N LEU A 167 -1.99 -20.02 -4.33
CA LEU A 167 -3.18 -20.01 -5.19
C LEU A 167 -4.49 -20.44 -4.49
N GLN A 168 -4.43 -21.10 -3.33
CA GLN A 168 -5.61 -21.37 -2.50
C GLN A 168 -6.32 -20.09 -2.01
N TYR A 169 -5.60 -18.96 -1.94
CA TYR A 169 -6.09 -17.71 -1.33
C TYR A 169 -6.13 -16.53 -2.31
N GLY A 170 -5.96 -16.74 -3.62
CA GLY A 170 -5.84 -15.63 -4.57
C GLY A 170 -5.52 -16.05 -6.00
N VAL A 171 -5.41 -15.06 -6.89
CA VAL A 171 -5.17 -15.26 -8.33
C VAL A 171 -3.79 -14.72 -8.70
N TYR A 172 -2.95 -15.57 -9.30
CA TYR A 172 -1.69 -15.13 -9.90
C TYR A 172 -1.92 -14.65 -11.34
N ILE A 173 -1.32 -13.51 -11.71
CA ILE A 173 -1.30 -12.99 -13.07
C ILE A 173 0.18 -12.77 -13.48
N PRO A 174 0.66 -13.42 -14.57
CA PRO A 174 2.01 -13.19 -15.10
C PRO A 174 2.29 -11.70 -15.34
N ASP A 175 3.53 -11.28 -15.09
CA ASP A 175 4.02 -9.90 -15.24
C ASP A 175 3.28 -8.83 -14.38
N VAL A 176 2.41 -9.26 -13.46
CA VAL A 176 1.65 -8.39 -12.53
C VAL A 176 1.81 -8.83 -11.07
N GLY A 177 1.93 -10.14 -10.83
CA GLY A 177 2.09 -10.76 -9.51
C GLY A 177 0.80 -11.41 -9.00
N TYR A 178 0.71 -11.56 -7.68
CA TYR A 178 -0.37 -12.31 -7.03
C TYR A 178 -1.39 -11.40 -6.33
N ILE A 179 -2.67 -11.64 -6.60
CA ILE A 179 -3.80 -10.86 -6.09
C ILE A 179 -4.53 -11.64 -5.00
N HIS A 180 -4.59 -11.07 -3.80
CA HIS A 180 -5.44 -11.54 -2.71
C HIS A 180 -6.65 -10.60 -2.56
N TYR A 181 -7.86 -11.16 -2.46
CA TYR A 181 -9.11 -10.40 -2.33
C TYR A 181 -9.65 -10.49 -0.89
N PHE A 182 -10.32 -9.44 -0.42
CA PHE A 182 -10.90 -9.32 0.93
C PHE A 182 -12.42 -9.09 0.92
#